data_AF-A0A4S4DXL4-F1
#
_entry.id   AF-A0A4S4DXL4-F1
#
_cell.length_a   1.000
_cell.length_b   1.000
_cell.length_c   1.000
_cell.angle_alpha   90.00
_cell.angle_beta   90.00
_cell.angle_gamma   90.00
#
_symmetry.space_group_name_H-M   'P 1'
#
loop_
_entity.id
_entity.type
_entity.pdbx_description
1 polymer ?
#
loop_
_entity_poly.entity_id
_entity_poly.type
_entity_poly.pdbx_seq_one_letter_code
_entity_poly.pdbx_strand_id
1 'polypeptide(L)'
;MEVSKAISPTQMLSKTFSGRLQDCGNGGGEANPKDIVGEVEKAATVSSNPFLFASSETTQYIMEPIMSQFETIQRYQRHTKDVQTDNSSVEENMQHLKHEAADMAKQIELLEVAKRKLLGEDLGSCTMEELQQIEQQLERSVSRVRAKKMEAFMEQVDQLKEKEKVLTAENAKLCEKYGLLPRQESNEEREVVPYTESSEISDVETDLFIGPPEGRIKRASPQK
;
A
#
# COMPACT_ATOMS: atom_id res chain seq x y z
N MET A 1 6.84 16.60 8.85
CA MET A 1 8.11 15.87 8.67
C MET A 1 7.96 15.03 7.42
N GLU A 2 8.54 15.52 6.33
CA GLU A 2 8.66 14.77 5.09
C GLU A 2 9.68 13.65 5.28
N VAL A 3 9.33 12.42 4.89
CA VAL A 3 10.31 11.40 4.54
C VAL A 3 9.68 10.48 3.51
N SER A 4 9.86 10.84 2.25
CA SER A 4 9.72 9.92 1.12
C SER A 4 10.97 10.08 0.28
N LYS A 5 11.84 9.08 0.29
CA LYS A 5 12.85 8.89 -0.76
C LYS A 5 13.04 7.40 -1.01
N ALA A 6 12.86 7.08 -2.28
CA ALA A 6 12.72 5.76 -2.87
C ALA A 6 13.97 4.91 -2.79
N ILE A 7 13.77 3.58 -2.76
CA ILE A 7 14.77 2.57 -3.07
C ILE A 7 14.29 1.86 -4.33
N SER A 8 15.06 1.95 -5.42
CA SER A 8 14.84 1.17 -6.64
C SER A 8 15.68 -0.12 -6.60
N PRO A 9 15.22 -1.26 -7.16
CA PRO A 9 16.03 -2.47 -7.23
C PRO A 9 17.00 -2.46 -8.43
N THR A 10 18.27 -2.72 -8.15
CA THR A 10 19.35 -2.93 -9.12
C THR A 10 19.20 -4.28 -9.83
N GLN A 11 19.23 -4.28 -11.17
CA GLN A 11 19.24 -5.51 -11.98
C GLN A 11 20.66 -6.12 -12.05
N MET A 12 20.77 -7.42 -11.78
CA MET A 12 22.00 -8.20 -11.96
C MET A 12 22.07 -8.76 -13.38
N LEU A 13 23.12 -8.40 -14.11
CA LEU A 13 23.48 -8.93 -15.43
C LEU A 13 24.06 -10.35 -15.30
N SER A 14 23.39 -11.33 -15.89
CA SER A 14 23.92 -12.68 -16.12
C SER A 14 24.79 -12.69 -17.39
N LYS A 15 26.07 -13.09 -17.27
CA LYS A 15 26.93 -13.39 -18.42
C LYS A 15 26.94 -14.89 -18.65
N THR A 16 26.39 -15.32 -19.78
CA THR A 16 26.47 -16.68 -20.31
C THR A 16 27.82 -16.88 -21.01
N PHE A 17 28.55 -17.92 -20.63
CA PHE A 17 29.82 -18.33 -21.23
C PHE A 17 29.53 -19.34 -22.34
N SER A 18 29.69 -18.95 -23.60
CA SER A 18 29.58 -19.84 -24.76
C SER A 18 30.98 -20.24 -25.22
N GLY A 19 31.44 -21.43 -24.82
CA GLY A 19 32.63 -22.05 -25.39
C GLY A 19 32.40 -22.50 -26.83
N ARG A 20 33.31 -22.14 -27.73
CA ARG A 20 33.39 -22.71 -29.08
C ARG A 20 34.73 -23.42 -29.22
N LEU A 21 34.65 -24.74 -29.36
CA LEU A 21 35.71 -25.64 -29.78
C LEU A 21 36.11 -25.28 -31.22
N GLN A 22 37.41 -25.14 -31.49
CA GLN A 22 37.90 -25.15 -32.87
C GLN A 22 39.12 -26.05 -32.99
N ASP A 23 38.95 -26.97 -33.92
CA ASP A 23 39.76 -28.14 -34.26
C ASP A 23 40.89 -27.79 -35.25
N CYS A 24 41.79 -28.76 -35.38
CA CYS A 24 43.12 -28.86 -35.98
C CYS A 24 43.44 -28.13 -37.30
N GLY A 25 44.72 -27.80 -37.47
CA GLY A 25 45.33 -27.41 -38.75
C GLY A 25 46.86 -27.46 -38.71
N ASN A 26 47.44 -28.23 -39.64
CA ASN A 26 48.80 -28.77 -39.70
C ASN A 26 49.85 -27.86 -40.41
N GLY A 27 51.15 -28.13 -40.19
CA GLY A 27 52.30 -27.66 -40.98
C GLY A 27 53.43 -27.13 -40.06
N GLY A 28 54.70 -27.54 -40.09
CA GLY A 28 55.55 -28.15 -41.12
C GLY A 28 56.80 -27.26 -41.30
N GLY A 29 58.00 -27.75 -40.91
CA GLY A 29 59.32 -27.08 -41.08
C GLY A 29 60.27 -27.38 -39.91
N GLU A 30 61.16 -28.37 -39.95
CA GLU A 30 62.47 -28.48 -40.63
C GLU A 30 63.68 -28.02 -39.76
N ALA A 31 64.44 -29.04 -39.32
CA ALA A 31 65.88 -29.13 -38.96
C ALA A 31 66.62 -28.05 -38.14
N ASN A 32 67.20 -28.47 -37.00
CA ASN A 32 68.67 -28.74 -36.86
C ASN A 32 69.04 -29.33 -35.47
N PRO A 33 69.95 -30.32 -35.38
CA PRO A 33 70.46 -30.89 -34.13
C PRO A 33 71.87 -30.37 -33.79
N LYS A 34 72.24 -30.37 -32.50
CA LYS A 34 73.58 -30.75 -31.98
C LYS A 34 73.71 -30.65 -30.44
N ASP A 35 74.14 -31.78 -29.87
CA ASP A 35 75.03 -32.01 -28.72
C ASP A 35 74.61 -31.59 -27.29
N ILE A 36 74.55 -32.55 -26.36
CA ILE A 36 75.57 -32.83 -25.31
C ILE A 36 75.05 -33.90 -24.32
N VAL A 37 76.01 -34.71 -23.87
CA VAL A 37 75.94 -35.96 -23.10
C VAL A 37 75.73 -35.76 -21.59
N GLY A 38 74.90 -36.63 -20.99
CA GLY A 38 75.20 -37.34 -19.74
C GLY A 38 74.72 -36.74 -18.42
N GLU A 39 73.76 -37.43 -17.77
CA GLU A 39 73.89 -37.82 -16.35
C GLU A 39 72.87 -38.91 -16.01
N VAL A 40 73.38 -40.03 -15.46
CA VAL A 40 72.58 -41.12 -14.90
C VAL A 40 72.35 -40.78 -13.44
N GLU A 41 71.12 -40.40 -13.08
CA GLU A 41 70.71 -40.28 -11.67
C GLU A 41 69.76 -41.41 -11.29
N LYS A 42 70.04 -41.99 -10.11
CA LYS A 42 69.54 -43.27 -9.60
C LYS A 42 68.02 -43.33 -9.56
N ALA A 43 67.43 -44.22 -10.37
CA ALA A 43 66.05 -44.65 -10.18
C ALA A 43 65.96 -45.47 -8.88
N ALA A 44 65.61 -44.82 -7.77
CA ALA A 44 64.98 -45.51 -6.65
C ALA A 44 63.70 -46.14 -7.20
N THR A 45 63.67 -47.47 -7.25
CA THR A 45 62.48 -48.24 -7.61
C THR A 45 61.35 -47.83 -6.68
N VAL A 46 60.46 -46.96 -7.15
CA VAL A 46 59.15 -46.72 -6.57
C VAL A 46 58.42 -48.05 -6.68
N SER A 47 58.48 -48.83 -5.61
CA SER A 47 57.61 -49.98 -5.42
C SER A 47 56.19 -49.47 -5.62
N SER A 48 55.57 -49.86 -6.74
CA SER A 48 54.17 -49.59 -7.07
C SER A 48 53.23 -50.41 -6.17
N ASN A 49 53.56 -50.53 -4.89
CA ASN A 49 52.66 -51.07 -3.88
C ASN A 49 51.94 -49.87 -3.24
N PRO A 50 50.71 -49.53 -3.69
CA PRO A 50 49.96 -48.41 -3.14
C PRO A 50 49.74 -48.54 -1.62
N PHE A 51 49.78 -49.75 -1.07
CA PHE A 51 49.67 -50.03 0.36
C PHE A 51 50.86 -49.52 1.20
N LEU A 52 52.09 -49.51 0.66
CA LEU A 52 53.27 -49.00 1.37
C LEU A 52 53.28 -47.47 1.43
N PHE A 53 52.76 -46.81 0.39
CA PHE A 53 52.56 -45.36 0.36
C PHE A 53 51.46 -44.94 1.35
N ALA A 54 50.34 -45.69 1.38
CA ALA A 54 49.25 -45.44 2.31
C ALA A 54 49.66 -45.60 3.78
N SER A 55 50.60 -46.50 4.09
CA SER A 55 51.11 -46.73 5.45
C SER A 55 52.38 -45.93 5.80
N SER A 56 52.80 -44.99 4.95
CA SER A 56 53.98 -44.16 5.22
C SER A 56 53.71 -43.16 6.34
N GLU A 57 54.70 -42.90 7.20
CA GLU A 57 54.63 -41.86 8.25
C GLU A 57 54.30 -40.48 7.67
N THR A 58 54.78 -40.19 6.47
CA THR A 58 54.47 -38.93 5.77
C THR A 58 52.98 -38.85 5.41
N THR A 59 52.39 -39.96 4.99
CA THR A 59 50.95 -40.04 4.71
C THR A 59 50.13 -39.88 5.99
N GLN A 60 50.58 -40.45 7.11
CA GLN A 60 49.94 -40.25 8.41
C GLN A 60 49.96 -38.78 8.86
N TYR A 61 51.10 -38.09 8.73
CA TYR A 61 51.24 -36.67 9.07
C TYR A 61 50.35 -35.75 8.23
N ILE A 62 50.13 -36.09 6.95
CA ILE A 62 49.29 -35.32 6.03
C ILE A 62 47.80 -35.62 6.22
N MET A 63 47.43 -36.88 6.47
CA MET A 63 46.04 -37.28 6.65
C MET A 63 45.42 -36.74 7.94
N GLU A 64 46.16 -36.72 9.05
CA GLU A 64 45.67 -36.28 10.37
C GLU A 64 44.97 -34.90 10.34
N PRO A 65 45.60 -33.80 9.87
CA PRO A 65 44.95 -32.50 9.78
C PRO A 65 43.80 -32.46 8.77
N ILE A 66 43.93 -33.17 7.65
CA ILE A 66 42.91 -33.19 6.59
C ILE A 66 41.61 -33.84 7.11
N MET A 67 41.73 -34.95 7.83
CA MET A 67 40.58 -35.62 8.45
C MET A 67 39.94 -34.75 9.52
N SER A 68 40.74 -34.13 10.39
CA SER A 68 40.23 -33.21 11.42
C SER A 68 39.47 -32.01 10.84
N GLN A 69 40.00 -31.41 9.77
CA GLN A 69 39.33 -30.32 9.06
C GLN A 69 38.04 -30.79 8.39
N PHE A 70 38.08 -31.96 7.74
CA PHE A 70 36.92 -32.55 7.09
C PHE A 70 35.80 -32.88 8.10
N GLU A 71 36.14 -33.44 9.26
CA GLU A 71 35.20 -33.68 10.35
C GLU A 71 34.60 -32.40 10.89
N THR A 72 35.41 -31.34 11.01
CA THR A 72 34.94 -30.02 11.45
C THR A 72 33.99 -29.42 10.44
N ILE A 73 34.32 -29.46 9.14
CA ILE A 73 33.44 -29.02 8.04
C ILE A 73 32.13 -29.83 8.06
N GLN A 74 32.20 -31.16 8.22
CA GLN A 74 31.00 -31.99 8.31
C GLN A 74 30.14 -31.65 9.53
N ARG A 75 30.73 -31.38 10.69
CA ARG A 75 29.97 -30.94 11.88
C ARG A 75 29.25 -29.63 11.61
N TYR A 76 29.90 -28.66 10.97
CA TYR A 76 29.26 -27.41 10.57
C TYR A 76 28.11 -27.65 9.57
N GLN A 77 28.33 -28.49 8.55
CA GLN A 77 27.31 -28.81 7.55
C GLN A 77 26.08 -29.51 8.13
N ARG A 78 26.26 -30.45 9.08
CA ARG A 78 25.14 -31.09 9.78
C ARG A 78 24.38 -30.07 10.61
N HIS A 79 25.09 -29.23 11.37
CA HIS A 79 24.48 -28.19 12.19
C HIS A 79 23.72 -27.13 11.36
N THR A 80 24.18 -26.82 10.14
CA THR A 80 23.43 -25.90 9.25
C THR A 80 22.18 -26.54 8.66
N LYS A 81 22.21 -27.85 8.38
CA LYS A 81 21.04 -28.61 7.91
C LYS A 81 19.99 -28.77 9.01
N ASP A 82 20.41 -29.03 10.24
CA ASP A 82 19.51 -29.11 11.40
C ASP A 82 18.85 -27.75 11.71
N VAL A 83 19.57 -26.65 11.51
CA VAL A 83 19.00 -25.28 11.61
C VAL A 83 18.08 -24.95 10.42
N GLN A 84 18.31 -25.51 9.22
CA GLN A 84 17.40 -25.37 8.08
C GLN A 84 16.03 -26.01 8.34
N THR A 85 15.95 -27.11 9.11
CA THR A 85 14.68 -27.71 9.52
C THR A 85 13.84 -26.77 10.40
N ASP A 86 14.47 -25.95 11.27
CA ASP A 86 13.78 -24.89 12.04
C ASP A 86 13.39 -23.68 11.18
N ASN A 87 14.18 -23.36 10.15
CA ASN A 87 13.86 -22.28 9.20
C ASN A 87 12.66 -22.60 8.29
N SER A 88 12.23 -23.86 8.16
CA SER A 88 11.02 -24.23 7.41
C SER A 88 9.78 -23.54 7.98
N SER A 89 9.62 -23.54 9.30
CA SER A 89 8.51 -22.88 9.99
C SER A 89 8.54 -21.35 9.84
N VAL A 90 9.74 -20.75 9.87
CA VAL A 90 9.91 -19.30 9.67
C VAL A 90 9.60 -18.91 8.22
N GLU A 91 10.05 -19.71 7.26
CA GLU A 91 9.76 -19.49 5.83
C GLU A 91 8.26 -19.66 5.56
N GLU A 92 7.61 -20.70 6.08
CA GLU A 92 6.16 -20.91 5.99
C GLU A 92 5.37 -19.75 6.60
N ASN A 93 5.76 -19.28 7.79
CA ASN A 93 5.16 -18.10 8.41
C ASN A 93 5.36 -16.82 7.59
N MET A 94 6.54 -16.64 6.99
CA MET A 94 6.81 -15.49 6.12
C MET A 94 5.97 -15.57 4.83
N GLN A 95 5.80 -16.75 4.24
CA GLN A 95 4.94 -16.94 3.08
C GLN A 95 3.46 -16.72 3.44
N HIS A 96 3.03 -17.18 4.61
CA HIS A 96 1.69 -16.89 5.14
C HIS A 96 1.46 -15.38 5.28
N LEU A 97 2.36 -14.66 5.95
CA LEU A 97 2.25 -13.20 6.12
C LEU A 97 2.26 -12.46 4.78
N LYS A 98 3.06 -12.91 3.80
CA LYS A 98 3.04 -12.34 2.44
C LYS A 98 1.69 -12.56 1.77
N HIS A 99 1.12 -13.76 1.91
CA HIS A 99 -0.18 -14.08 1.35
C HIS A 99 -1.29 -13.25 1.99
N GLU A 100 -1.30 -13.16 3.33
CA GLU A 100 -2.22 -12.34 4.10
C GLU A 100 -2.13 -10.86 3.73
N ALA A 101 -0.91 -10.32 3.58
CA ALA A 101 -0.69 -8.96 3.13
C ALA A 101 -1.22 -8.72 1.71
N ALA A 102 -1.02 -9.68 0.80
CA ALA A 102 -1.54 -9.60 -0.56
C ALA A 102 -3.08 -9.64 -0.59
N ASP A 103 -3.71 -10.42 0.29
CA ASP A 103 -5.16 -10.51 0.36
C ASP A 103 -5.78 -9.26 0.99
N MET A 104 -5.15 -8.69 2.03
CA MET A 104 -5.52 -7.37 2.55
C MET A 104 -5.42 -6.29 1.47
N ALA A 105 -4.36 -6.29 0.67
CA ALA A 105 -4.18 -5.33 -0.42
C ALA A 105 -5.31 -5.43 -1.46
N LYS A 106 -5.68 -6.64 -1.87
CA LYS A 106 -6.83 -6.87 -2.77
C LYS A 106 -8.14 -6.38 -2.16
N GLN A 107 -8.35 -6.61 -0.87
CA GLN A 107 -9.57 -6.17 -0.19
C GLN A 107 -9.66 -4.65 -0.13
N ILE A 108 -8.54 -3.95 0.10
CA ILE A 108 -8.47 -2.50 0.02
C ILE A 108 -8.83 -2.02 -1.39
N GLU A 109 -8.24 -2.62 -2.43
CA GLU A 109 -8.53 -2.27 -3.82
C GLU A 109 -10.01 -2.44 -4.16
N LEU A 110 -10.64 -3.55 -3.75
CA LEU A 110 -12.07 -3.77 -3.94
C LEU A 110 -12.93 -2.71 -3.24
N LEU A 111 -12.57 -2.33 -2.01
CA LEU A 111 -13.26 -1.28 -1.27
C LEU A 111 -13.09 0.10 -1.93
N GLU A 112 -11.91 0.40 -2.46
CA GLU A 112 -11.65 1.65 -3.18
C GLU A 112 -12.43 1.73 -4.49
N VAL A 113 -12.50 0.63 -5.24
CA VAL A 113 -13.35 0.54 -6.44
C VAL A 113 -14.82 0.74 -6.07
N ALA A 114 -15.32 0.05 -5.05
CA ALA A 114 -16.70 0.21 -4.59
C ALA A 114 -17.00 1.65 -4.14
N LYS A 115 -16.07 2.29 -3.41
CA LYS A 115 -16.17 3.70 -3.02
C LYS A 115 -16.27 4.62 -4.23
N ARG A 116 -15.39 4.47 -5.23
CA ARG A 116 -15.41 5.28 -6.46
C ARG A 116 -16.74 5.14 -7.20
N LYS A 117 -17.25 3.91 -7.35
CA LYS A 117 -18.57 3.66 -7.93
C LYS A 117 -19.69 4.38 -7.15
N LEU A 118 -19.67 4.35 -5.81
CA LEU A 118 -20.64 5.07 -4.97
C LEU A 118 -20.51 6.61 -5.07
N LEU A 119 -19.35 7.12 -5.44
CA LEU A 119 -19.12 8.54 -5.73
C LEU A 119 -19.51 8.94 -7.17
N GLY A 120 -19.95 7.99 -7.99
CA GLY A 120 -20.31 8.22 -9.38
C GLY A 120 -19.13 8.20 -10.35
N GLU A 121 -17.97 7.70 -9.93
CA GLU A 121 -16.75 7.59 -10.74
C GLU A 121 -16.66 6.19 -11.39
N ASP A 122 -15.99 6.09 -12.55
CA ASP A 122 -15.71 4.85 -13.29
C ASP A 122 -16.92 3.94 -13.61
N LEU A 123 -18.11 4.54 -13.70
CA LEU A 123 -19.37 3.83 -13.95
C LEU A 123 -19.47 3.19 -15.34
N GLY A 124 -18.63 3.58 -16.29
CA GLY A 124 -18.64 3.02 -17.66
C GLY A 124 -18.33 1.52 -17.73
N SER A 125 -17.80 0.93 -16.65
CA SER A 125 -17.55 -0.51 -16.52
C SER A 125 -18.69 -1.27 -15.82
N CYS A 126 -19.69 -0.58 -15.28
CA CYS A 126 -20.78 -1.19 -14.53
C CYS A 126 -21.85 -1.79 -15.46
N THR A 127 -22.46 -2.90 -15.04
CA THR A 127 -23.68 -3.40 -15.69
C THR A 127 -24.91 -2.62 -15.27
N MET A 128 -26.03 -2.80 -15.98
CA MET A 128 -27.29 -2.15 -15.65
C MET A 128 -27.77 -2.54 -14.23
N GLU A 129 -27.62 -3.80 -13.85
CA GLU A 129 -28.00 -4.31 -12.53
C GLU A 129 -27.13 -3.69 -11.42
N GLU A 130 -25.82 -3.57 -11.65
CA GLU A 130 -24.91 -2.91 -10.70
C GLU A 130 -25.28 -1.45 -10.49
N LEU A 131 -25.60 -0.73 -11.57
CA LEU A 131 -26.04 0.68 -11.50
C LEU A 131 -27.34 0.84 -10.70
N GLN A 132 -28.33 -0.02 -10.93
CA GLN A 132 -29.57 -0.02 -10.15
C GLN A 132 -29.33 -0.30 -8.66
N GLN A 133 -28.40 -1.21 -8.33
CA GLN A 133 -28.04 -1.48 -6.94
C GLN A 133 -27.39 -0.26 -6.27
N ILE A 134 -26.47 0.42 -6.98
CA ILE A 134 -25.82 1.64 -6.50
C ILE A 134 -26.86 2.74 -6.25
N GLU A 135 -27.76 2.97 -7.19
CA GLU A 135 -28.84 3.96 -7.08
C GLU A 135 -29.71 3.69 -5.85
N GLN A 136 -30.24 2.47 -5.71
CA GLN A 136 -31.07 2.12 -4.57
C GLN A 136 -30.33 2.23 -3.23
N GLN A 137 -29.03 1.87 -3.21
CA GLN A 137 -28.21 2.01 -2.01
C GLN A 137 -28.05 3.49 -1.62
N LEU A 138 -27.79 4.36 -2.60
CA LEU A 138 -27.66 5.80 -2.37
C LEU A 138 -28.98 6.39 -1.90
N GLU A 139 -30.10 6.09 -2.56
CA GLU A 139 -31.43 6.56 -2.19
C GLU A 139 -31.79 6.18 -0.74
N ARG A 140 -31.59 4.91 -0.38
CA ARG A 140 -31.80 4.42 0.99
C ARG A 140 -30.89 5.14 1.98
N SER A 141 -29.63 5.37 1.64
CA SER A 141 -28.67 6.02 2.55
C SER A 141 -29.02 7.50 2.77
N VAL A 142 -29.38 8.23 1.72
CA VAL A 142 -29.78 9.65 1.77
C VAL A 142 -31.08 9.80 2.56
N SER A 143 -32.05 8.91 2.34
CA SER A 143 -33.30 8.90 3.10
C SER A 143 -33.04 8.70 4.59
N ARG A 144 -32.16 7.78 4.96
CA ARG A 144 -31.76 7.55 6.37
C ARG A 144 -31.05 8.76 6.98
N VAL A 145 -30.14 9.41 6.24
CA VAL A 145 -29.44 10.61 6.71
C VAL A 145 -30.44 11.76 6.93
N ARG A 146 -31.36 11.99 5.99
CA ARG A 146 -32.39 13.01 6.10
C ARG A 146 -33.31 12.77 7.29
N ALA A 147 -33.75 11.52 7.49
CA ALA A 147 -34.60 11.15 8.62
C ALA A 147 -33.92 11.46 9.96
N LYS A 148 -32.66 11.04 10.15
CA LYS A 148 -31.89 11.33 11.37
C LYS A 148 -31.67 12.83 11.59
N LYS A 149 -31.39 13.57 10.51
CA LYS A 149 -31.23 15.04 10.59
C LYS A 149 -32.53 15.71 10.99
N MET A 150 -33.65 15.25 10.44
CA MET A 150 -34.98 15.76 10.80
C MET A 150 -35.29 15.48 12.27
N GLU A 151 -35.08 14.25 12.73
CA GLU A 151 -35.27 13.85 14.13
C GLU A 151 -34.49 14.75 15.10
N ALA A 152 -33.20 14.98 14.84
CA ALA A 152 -32.36 15.86 15.66
C ALA A 152 -32.86 17.32 15.66
N PHE A 153 -33.34 17.83 14.52
CA PHE A 153 -33.90 19.19 14.46
C PHE A 153 -35.25 19.31 15.15
N MET A 154 -36.11 18.31 15.05
CA MET A 154 -37.37 18.27 15.78
C MET A 154 -37.12 18.31 17.29
N GLU A 155 -36.15 17.53 17.77
CA GLU A 155 -35.75 17.56 19.18
C GLU A 155 -35.27 18.96 19.61
N GLN A 156 -34.46 19.64 18.80
CA GLN A 156 -34.01 21.00 19.08
C GLN A 156 -35.17 22.01 19.09
N VAL A 157 -36.11 21.89 18.14
CA VAL A 157 -37.30 22.75 18.09
C VAL A 157 -38.13 22.56 19.35
N ASP A 158 -38.32 21.33 19.81
CA ASP A 158 -39.11 21.03 21.01
C ASP A 158 -38.43 21.57 22.28
N GLN A 159 -37.10 21.41 22.40
CA GLN A 159 -36.33 22.00 23.50
C GLN A 159 -36.44 23.53 23.53
N LEU A 160 -36.38 24.19 22.37
CA LEU A 160 -36.50 25.64 22.27
C LEU A 160 -37.91 26.12 22.61
N LYS A 161 -38.95 25.43 22.13
CA LYS A 161 -40.35 25.73 22.47
C LYS A 161 -40.59 25.60 23.97
N GLU A 162 -40.01 24.60 24.63
CA GLU A 162 -40.15 24.48 26.08
C GLU A 162 -39.43 25.62 26.82
N LYS A 163 -38.22 25.97 26.37
CA LYS A 163 -37.49 27.11 26.93
C LYS A 163 -38.24 28.43 26.75
N GLU A 164 -38.85 28.63 25.59
CA GLU A 164 -39.71 29.78 25.29
C GLU A 164 -40.88 29.86 26.29
N LYS A 165 -41.58 28.76 26.55
CA LYS A 165 -42.66 28.70 27.55
C LYS A 165 -42.18 29.05 28.96
N VAL A 166 -41.03 28.53 29.38
CA VAL A 166 -40.46 28.84 30.71
C VAL A 166 -40.13 30.32 30.82
N LEU A 167 -39.45 30.89 29.82
CA LEU A 167 -39.05 32.29 29.82
C LEU A 167 -40.23 33.24 29.73
N THR A 168 -41.24 32.91 28.91
CA THR A 168 -42.48 33.72 28.81
C THR A 168 -43.24 33.71 30.14
N ALA A 169 -43.32 32.57 30.83
CA ALA A 169 -43.93 32.49 32.16
C ALA A 169 -43.14 33.28 33.22
N GLU A 170 -41.81 33.25 33.19
CA GLU A 170 -40.96 34.04 34.09
C GLU A 170 -41.10 35.54 33.82
N ASN A 171 -41.04 35.94 32.54
CA ASN A 171 -41.22 37.33 32.13
C ASN A 171 -42.60 37.87 32.54
N ALA A 172 -43.67 37.08 32.44
CA ALA A 172 -45.00 37.47 32.91
C ALA A 172 -45.01 37.77 34.42
N LYS A 173 -44.37 36.92 35.24
CA LYS A 173 -44.26 37.12 36.70
C LYS A 173 -43.46 38.39 37.04
N LEU A 174 -42.38 38.66 36.29
CA LEU A 174 -41.59 39.88 36.48
C LEU A 174 -42.41 41.12 36.07
N CYS A 175 -43.14 41.07 34.96
CA CYS A 175 -44.00 42.16 34.53
C CYS A 175 -45.06 42.51 35.58
N GLU A 176 -45.72 41.50 36.16
CA GLU A 176 -46.67 41.68 37.26
C GLU A 176 -46.00 42.33 38.48
N LYS A 177 -44.81 41.85 38.87
CA LYS A 177 -44.06 42.38 40.01
C LYS A 177 -43.66 43.86 39.85
N TYR A 178 -43.33 44.28 38.63
CA TYR A 178 -42.82 45.63 38.35
C TYR A 178 -43.84 46.54 37.65
N GLY A 179 -45.10 46.11 37.49
CA GLY A 179 -46.16 46.91 36.88
C GLY A 179 -45.93 47.22 35.40
N LEU A 180 -45.19 46.37 34.68
CA LEU A 180 -44.94 46.51 33.25
C LEU A 180 -45.99 45.72 32.45
N LEU A 181 -46.37 46.21 31.26
CA LEU A 181 -47.26 45.47 30.35
C LEU A 181 -46.49 44.32 29.68
N PRO A 182 -47.04 43.09 29.65
CA PRO A 182 -46.46 42.00 28.89
C PRO A 182 -46.35 42.37 27.41
N ARG A 183 -45.17 42.18 26.81
CA ARG A 183 -44.98 42.31 25.36
C ARG A 183 -45.73 41.15 24.68
N GLN A 184 -46.82 41.44 23.98
CA GLN A 184 -47.49 40.45 23.13
C GLN A 184 -46.61 40.17 21.92
N GLU A 185 -46.08 38.96 21.86
CA GLU A 185 -45.51 38.42 20.63
C GLU A 185 -46.70 37.98 19.77
N SER A 186 -46.90 38.68 18.65
CA SER A 186 -47.82 38.22 17.61
C SER A 186 -47.27 36.91 17.08
N ASN A 187 -47.92 35.80 17.43
CA ASN A 187 -47.73 34.50 16.80
C ASN A 187 -48.10 34.61 15.32
N GLU A 188 -47.19 35.11 14.49
CA GLU A 188 -47.14 34.66 13.11
C GLU A 188 -46.58 33.24 13.16
N GLU A 189 -47.48 32.28 13.36
CA GLU A 189 -47.28 30.94 12.84
C GLU A 189 -46.98 31.11 11.35
N ARG A 190 -45.70 31.22 10.98
CA ARG A 190 -45.27 30.90 9.63
C ARG A 190 -45.54 29.42 9.49
N GLU A 191 -46.76 29.14 9.05
CA GLU A 191 -47.17 27.88 8.48
C GLU A 191 -46.02 27.40 7.60
N VAL A 192 -45.40 26.28 8.01
CA VAL A 192 -44.41 25.61 7.17
C VAL A 192 -45.22 24.98 6.04
N VAL A 193 -45.49 25.79 5.01
CA VAL A 193 -46.16 25.33 3.80
C VAL A 193 -45.27 24.22 3.21
N PRO A 194 -45.77 22.99 3.01
CA PRO A 194 -45.05 22.01 2.23
C PRO A 194 -44.99 22.58 0.81
N TYR A 195 -43.78 22.90 0.35
CA TYR A 195 -43.54 23.21 -1.06
C TYR A 195 -43.98 21.99 -1.87
N THR A 196 -45.17 22.08 -2.43
CA THR A 196 -45.61 21.22 -3.53
C THR A 196 -45.03 21.85 -4.79
N GLU A 197 -44.16 21.09 -5.47
CA GLU A 197 -43.66 21.42 -6.80
C GLU A 197 -44.84 21.47 -7.78
N SER A 198 -45.46 22.64 -7.91
CA SER A 198 -46.38 23.00 -9.00
C SER A 198 -46.62 24.52 -8.94
N SER A 199 -45.56 25.30 -9.10
CA SER A 199 -45.69 26.67 -9.61
C SER A 199 -44.86 26.76 -10.88
N GLU A 200 -45.53 27.10 -11.96
CA GLU A 200 -44.94 27.35 -13.27
C GLU A 200 -43.83 28.38 -13.11
N ILE A 201 -42.59 27.95 -13.36
CA ILE A 201 -41.39 28.78 -13.30
C ILE A 201 -41.47 29.72 -14.51
N SER A 202 -41.79 30.99 -14.28
CA SER A 202 -41.50 32.05 -15.25
C SER A 202 -40.03 32.46 -15.07
N ASP A 203 -39.21 32.25 -16.08
CA ASP A 203 -37.80 32.63 -16.08
C ASP A 203 -37.67 34.15 -15.94
N VAL A 204 -37.21 34.61 -14.76
CA VAL A 204 -36.75 35.99 -14.58
C VAL A 204 -35.23 35.93 -14.57
N GLU A 205 -34.62 36.47 -15.62
CA GLU A 205 -33.17 36.61 -15.71
C GLU A 205 -32.67 37.49 -14.55
N THR A 206 -32.07 36.86 -13.56
CA THR A 206 -31.41 37.55 -12.45
C THR A 206 -29.92 37.37 -12.63
N ASP A 207 -29.18 38.47 -12.75
CA ASP A 207 -27.71 38.48 -12.77
C ASP A 207 -27.14 38.16 -11.37
N LEU A 208 -27.55 37.03 -10.80
CA LEU A 208 -27.11 36.56 -9.50
C LEU A 208 -25.90 35.65 -9.68
N PHE A 209 -24.70 36.24 -9.58
CA PHE A 209 -23.46 35.47 -9.53
C PHE A 209 -23.27 34.85 -8.13
N ILE A 210 -23.61 33.57 -7.99
CA ILE A 210 -23.31 32.78 -6.79
C ILE A 210 -21.89 32.23 -6.93
N GLY A 211 -20.90 33.07 -6.65
CA GLY A 211 -19.49 32.69 -6.61
C GLY A 211 -18.73 33.43 -5.51
N PRO A 212 -17.52 32.97 -5.14
CA PRO A 212 -16.67 33.69 -4.19
C PRO A 212 -16.46 35.14 -4.66
N PRO A 213 -16.50 36.13 -3.76
CA PRO A 213 -16.48 37.54 -4.15
C PRO A 213 -15.23 37.88 -4.97
N GLU A 214 -15.42 38.52 -6.12
CA GLU A 214 -14.31 38.97 -6.97
C GLU A 214 -13.44 39.99 -6.20
N GLY A 215 -12.15 39.68 -6.09
CA GLY A 215 -11.17 40.58 -5.48
C GLY A 215 -11.14 41.91 -6.24
N ARG A 216 -11.29 43.02 -5.51
CA ARG A 216 -11.25 44.38 -6.08
C ARG A 216 -9.93 44.62 -6.82
N ILE A 217 -9.92 44.49 -8.14
CA ILE A 217 -8.85 45.05 -8.98
C ILE A 217 -9.05 46.57 -8.96
N LYS A 218 -8.06 47.30 -8.43
CA LYS A 218 -8.02 48.76 -8.45
C LYS A 218 -8.08 49.23 -9.90
N ARG A 219 -9.22 49.79 -10.31
CA ARG A 219 -9.33 50.53 -11.58
C ARG A 219 -8.41 51.74 -11.50
N ALA A 220 -7.31 51.71 -12.23
CA ALA A 220 -6.54 52.91 -12.51
C ALA A 220 -7.43 53.85 -13.34
N SER A 221 -7.64 55.05 -12.83
CA SER A 221 -8.36 56.12 -13.52
C SER A 221 -7.58 56.56 -14.77
N PRO A 222 -8.25 56.80 -15.92
CA PRO A 222 -7.59 57.34 -17.10
C PRO A 222 -7.24 58.81 -16.85
N GLN A 223 -5.98 59.16 -17.13
CA GLN A 223 -5.51 60.54 -17.16
C GLN A 223 -6.24 61.31 -18.26
N LYS A 224 -6.63 62.54 -17.95
CA LYS A 224 -6.92 63.57 -18.93
C LYS A 224 -6.29 64.88 -18.47
#